data_AF-A0A9K3IBC3-F1
#
_entry.id   AF-A0A9K3IBC3-F1
#
_cell.length_a   1.000
_cell.length_b   1.000
_cell.length_c   1.000
_cell.angle_alpha   90.00
_cell.angle_beta   90.00
_cell.angle_gamma   90.00
#
_symmetry.space_group_name_H-M   'P 1'
#
loop_
_entity.id
_entity.type
_entity.pdbx_description
1 polymer ?
#
loop_
_entity_poly.entity_id
_entity_poly.type
_entity_poly.pdbx_seq_one_letter_code
_entity_poly.pdbx_strand_id
1 'polypeptide(L)'
;MALPYTVFQPQALELCARKVGATSGDMRKALGICRGAIEMLETELRESTCTSTLTSMVRVDHMAIALSRAYKSPIIDTIQSLPQHQQIVLCSVVKLFHKGKKDTAIGEGILKLG
;
A
#
# COMPACT_ATOMS: atom_id res chain seq x y z
N MET A 1 28.58 15.71 -1.93
CA MET A 1 28.26 16.10 -0.54
C MET A 1 27.57 14.91 0.11
N ALA A 2 28.32 14.07 0.83
CA ALA A 2 27.76 12.92 1.54
C ALA A 2 27.53 13.34 2.99
N LEU A 3 26.34 13.07 3.53
CA LEU A 3 26.05 13.34 4.93
C LEU A 3 26.89 12.38 5.81
N PRO A 4 27.42 12.85 6.96
CA PRO A 4 28.27 12.04 7.83
C PRO A 4 27.53 10.92 8.57
N TYR A 5 26.22 10.76 8.36
CA TYR A 5 25.39 9.76 9.01
C TYR A 5 24.49 9.03 8.02
N THR A 6 24.47 7.71 8.12
CA THR A 6 23.65 6.84 7.28
C THR A 6 22.30 6.61 7.95
N VAL A 7 21.26 7.31 7.48
CA VAL A 7 19.88 7.17 8.02
C VAL A 7 19.19 5.92 7.51
N PHE A 8 19.48 5.53 6.28
CA PHE A 8 18.79 4.46 5.58
C PHE A 8 19.75 3.32 5.30
N GLN A 9 19.26 2.12 5.54
CA GLN A 9 19.93 0.92 5.04
C GLN A 9 19.90 0.95 3.50
N PRO A 10 21.01 0.68 2.79
CA PRO A 10 21.05 0.75 1.32
C PRO A 10 19.94 -0.07 0.63
N GLN A 11 19.66 -1.26 1.16
CA GLN A 11 18.60 -2.14 0.66
C GLN A 11 17.20 -1.54 0.82
N ALA A 12 16.95 -0.79 1.90
CA ALA A 12 15.67 -0.12 2.13
C ALA A 12 15.46 1.03 1.13
N LEU A 13 16.52 1.80 0.87
CA LEU A 13 16.47 2.90 -0.10
C LEU A 13 16.29 2.37 -1.53
N GLU A 14 16.98 1.28 -1.89
CA GLU A 14 16.82 0.63 -3.19
C GLU A 14 15.39 0.12 -3.40
N LEU A 15 14.78 -0.50 -2.37
CA LEU A 15 13.39 -0.96 -2.42
C LEU A 15 12.43 0.20 -2.71
N CYS A 16 12.59 1.34 -2.03
CA CYS A 16 11.79 2.53 -2.24
C CYS A 16 11.97 3.06 -3.67
N ALA A 17 13.21 3.23 -4.13
CA ALA A 17 13.52 3.73 -5.46
C ALA A 17 12.92 2.84 -6.56
N ARG A 18 13.11 1.52 -6.46
CA ARG A 18 12.58 0.55 -7.43
C ARG A 18 11.05 0.55 -7.45
N LYS A 19 10.41 0.54 -6.28
CA LYS A 19 8.95 0.53 -6.18
C LYS A 19 8.32 1.83 -6.67
N VAL A 20 8.84 2.98 -6.25
CA VAL A 20 8.34 4.29 -6.69
C VAL A 20 8.58 4.48 -8.18
N GLY A 21 9.78 4.17 -8.68
CA GLY A 21 10.11 4.23 -10.11
C GLY A 21 9.17 3.38 -10.97
N ALA A 22 8.87 2.15 -10.53
CA ALA A 22 7.95 1.26 -11.26
C ALA A 22 6.47 1.67 -11.19
N THR A 23 6.03 2.33 -10.10
CA THR A 23 4.60 2.59 -9.86
C THR A 23 4.17 4.00 -10.25
N SER A 24 4.98 5.01 -9.95
CA SER A 24 4.60 6.43 -10.08
C SER A 24 5.67 7.32 -10.69
N GLY A 25 6.96 7.03 -10.44
CA GLY A 25 8.08 7.87 -10.83
C GLY A 25 8.16 9.25 -10.13
N ASP A 26 7.22 9.60 -9.23
CA ASP A 26 7.19 10.92 -8.58
C ASP A 26 8.13 10.96 -7.36
N MET A 27 9.17 11.78 -7.47
CA MET A 27 10.15 12.01 -6.39
C MET A 27 9.51 12.59 -5.12
N ARG A 28 8.46 13.43 -5.23
CA ARG A 28 7.76 13.97 -4.06
C ARG A 28 7.10 12.86 -3.26
N LYS A 29 6.51 11.88 -3.97
CA LYS A 29 5.94 10.69 -3.34
C LYS A 29 7.03 9.84 -2.66
N ALA A 30 8.18 9.65 -3.31
CA ALA A 30 9.32 8.94 -2.72
C ALA A 30 9.78 9.59 -1.40
N LEU A 31 9.96 10.91 -1.39
CA LEU A 31 10.39 11.65 -0.20
C LEU A 31 9.35 11.61 0.92
N GLY A 32 8.06 11.67 0.58
CA GLY A 32 6.97 11.48 1.56
C GLY A 32 6.98 10.09 2.21
N ILE A 33 7.25 9.04 1.42
CA ILE A 33 7.38 7.66 1.93
C ILE A 33 8.60 7.55 2.86
N CYS A 34 9.74 8.13 2.47
CA CYS A 34 10.94 8.11 3.30
C CYS A 34 10.73 8.81 4.64
N ARG A 35 9.99 9.94 4.65
CA ARG A 35 9.58 10.61 5.89
C ARG A 35 8.72 9.71 6.77
N GLY A 36 7.71 9.05 6.20
CA GLY A 36 6.85 8.12 6.95
C GLY A 36 7.62 6.93 7.52
N ALA A 37 8.66 6.44 6.82
CA ALA A 37 9.52 5.37 7.32
C ALA A 37 10.39 5.82 8.52
N ILE A 38 10.83 7.09 8.54
CA ILE A 38 11.54 7.67 9.69
C ILE A 38 10.58 7.82 10.89
N GLU A 39 9.37 8.33 10.67
CA GLU A 39 8.36 8.46 11.75
C GLU A 39 8.07 7.11 12.40
N MET A 40 8.03 6.03 11.62
CA MET A 40 7.87 4.66 12.15
C MET A 40 9.05 4.22 13.02
N LEU A 41 10.28 4.47 12.56
CA LEU A 41 11.49 4.19 13.34
C LEU A 41 11.48 4.97 14.66
N GLU A 42 11.08 6.24 14.63
CA GLU A 42 10.97 7.07 15.84
C GLU A 42 9.92 6.53 16.81
N THR A 43 8.77 6.04 16.32
CA THR A 43 7.75 5.40 17.18
C THR A 43 8.27 4.12 17.83
N GLU A 44 8.97 3.26 17.06
CA GLU A 44 9.55 2.02 17.58
C GLU A 44 10.63 2.30 18.64
N LEU A 45 11.46 3.33 18.43
CA LEU A 45 12.48 3.76 19.40
C LEU A 45 11.86 4.32 20.69
N ARG A 46 10.74 5.04 20.61
CA ARG A 46 10.03 5.54 21.81
C ARG A 46 9.40 4.39 22.61
N GLU A 47 8.89 3.37 21.94
CA GLU A 47 8.27 2.21 22.59
C GLU A 47 9.32 1.26 23.21
N SER A 48 10.53 1.20 22.64
CA SER A 48 11.57 0.22 23.01
C SER A 48 12.54 0.67 24.10
N THR A 49 12.17 1.63 24.95
CA THR A 49 13.05 2.30 25.95
C THR A 49 13.73 1.40 26.99
N CYS A 50 13.55 0.07 26.98
CA CYS A 50 14.08 -0.84 28.01
C CYS A 50 15.09 -1.91 27.55
N THR A 51 15.36 -2.13 26.26
CA THR A 51 16.36 -3.16 25.87
C THR A 51 17.18 -2.79 24.62
N SER A 52 18.46 -2.54 24.88
CA SER A 52 19.63 -2.87 24.05
C SER A 52 19.76 -2.24 22.65
N THR A 53 20.57 -1.18 22.53
CA THR A 53 21.51 -0.97 21.40
C THR A 53 21.00 -1.21 19.97
N LEU A 54 19.73 -0.96 19.67
CA LEU A 54 19.17 -1.21 18.35
C LEU A 54 19.45 -0.01 17.44
N THR A 55 20.07 -0.32 16.32
CA THR A 55 20.50 0.58 15.25
C THR A 55 19.45 1.64 14.91
N SER A 56 19.79 2.91 15.12
CA SER A 56 19.04 4.13 14.72
C SER A 56 19.01 4.30 13.18
N MET A 57 18.61 3.27 12.45
CA MET A 57 18.62 3.25 11.00
C MET A 57 17.31 2.66 10.46
N VAL A 58 16.80 3.28 9.40
CA VAL A 58 15.62 2.79 8.69
C VAL A 58 15.99 1.51 7.94
N ARG A 59 15.53 0.38 8.48
CA ARG A 59 15.60 -0.94 7.87
C ARG A 59 14.52 -1.15 6.80
N VAL A 60 14.68 -2.24 6.05
CA VAL A 60 13.73 -2.68 5.01
C VAL A 60 12.31 -2.84 5.56
N ASP A 61 12.17 -3.28 6.81
CA ASP A 61 10.87 -3.53 7.47
C ASP A 61 10.03 -2.25 7.57
N HIS A 62 10.60 -1.17 8.11
CA HIS A 62 9.94 0.15 8.18
C HIS A 62 9.57 0.65 6.79
N MET A 63 10.48 0.51 5.82
CA MET A 63 10.24 0.96 4.46
C MET A 63 9.12 0.17 3.79
N ALA A 64 9.05 -1.15 3.99
CA ALA A 64 8.01 -2.00 3.44
C ALA A 64 6.62 -1.61 3.96
N ILE A 65 6.53 -1.27 5.25
CA ILE A 65 5.26 -0.82 5.86
C ILE A 65 4.89 0.58 5.33
N ALA A 66 5.83 1.52 5.26
CA ALA A 66 5.60 2.85 4.70
C ALA A 66 5.14 2.80 3.23
N LEU A 67 5.78 1.96 2.41
CA LEU A 67 5.37 1.70 1.03
C LEU A 67 3.97 1.10 0.96
N SER A 68 3.66 0.13 1.83
CA SER A 68 2.32 -0.47 1.88
C SER A 68 1.26 0.57 2.21
N ARG A 69 1.50 1.45 3.17
CA ARG A 69 0.58 2.56 3.51
C ARG A 69 0.42 3.55 2.36
N ALA A 70 1.48 3.84 1.60
CA ALA A 70 1.45 4.81 0.50
C ALA A 70 0.81 4.30 -0.80
N TYR A 71 0.68 2.99 -0.97
CA TYR A 71 0.14 2.36 -2.18
C TYR A 71 -1.11 1.51 -1.97
N LYS A 72 -1.45 1.11 -0.74
CA LYS A 72 -2.75 0.47 -0.46
C LYS A 72 -3.86 1.51 -0.51
N SER A 73 -4.96 1.15 -1.18
CA SER A 73 -6.17 1.96 -1.20
C SER A 73 -7.16 1.45 -0.15
N PRO A 74 -7.75 2.33 0.68
CA PRO A 74 -8.74 1.93 1.70
C PRO A 74 -10.00 1.30 1.07
N ILE A 75 -10.26 1.58 -0.21
CA ILE A 75 -11.36 0.97 -0.96
C ILE A 75 -11.11 -0.54 -1.15
N ILE A 76 -9.85 -0.94 -1.37
CA ILE A 76 -9.48 -2.35 -1.55
C ILE A 76 -9.69 -3.12 -0.24
N ASP A 77 -9.29 -2.52 0.88
CA ASP A 77 -9.49 -3.12 2.21
C ASP A 77 -10.99 -3.27 2.52
N THR A 78 -11.79 -2.25 2.18
CA THR A 78 -13.24 -2.29 2.34
C THR A 78 -13.84 -3.43 1.51
N ILE A 79 -13.48 -3.56 0.24
CA ILE A 79 -13.97 -4.63 -0.65
C ILE A 79 -13.59 -6.01 -0.10
N GLN A 80 -12.37 -6.17 0.41
CA GLN A 80 -11.90 -7.45 0.97
C GLN A 80 -12.62 -7.84 2.26
N SER A 81 -13.06 -6.87 3.06
CA SER A 81 -13.81 -7.11 4.31
C SER A 81 -15.29 -7.47 4.12
N LEU A 82 -15.84 -7.32 2.90
CA LEU A 82 -17.25 -7.63 2.64
C LEU A 82 -17.51 -9.15 2.71
N PRO A 83 -18.66 -9.60 3.26
CA PRO A 83 -19.13 -10.97 3.15
C PRO A 83 -19.14 -11.49 1.70
N GLN A 84 -18.87 -12.80 1.53
CA GLN A 84 -18.72 -13.44 0.21
C GLN A 84 -19.90 -13.18 -0.73
N HIS A 85 -21.14 -13.18 -0.23
CA HIS A 85 -22.32 -12.86 -1.05
C HIS A 85 -22.27 -11.43 -1.62
N GLN A 86 -21.85 -10.44 -0.81
CA GLN A 86 -21.72 -9.05 -1.27
C GLN A 86 -20.59 -8.90 -2.29
N GLN A 87 -19.49 -9.63 -2.14
CA GLN A 87 -18.41 -9.67 -3.12
C GLN A 87 -18.85 -10.29 -4.46
N ILE A 88 -19.67 -11.36 -4.43
CA ILE A 88 -20.23 -11.99 -5.63
C ILE A 88 -21.15 -11.01 -6.38
N VAL A 89 -22.03 -10.30 -5.67
CA VAL A 89 -22.90 -9.28 -6.26
C VAL A 89 -22.06 -8.17 -6.88
N LEU A 90 -21.07 -7.63 -6.16
CA LEU A 90 -20.18 -6.59 -6.66
C LEU A 90 -19.42 -7.04 -7.92
N CYS A 91 -18.86 -8.25 -7.93
CA CYS A 91 -18.17 -8.83 -9.08
C CYS A 91 -19.10 -8.95 -10.29
N SER A 92 -20.34 -9.39 -10.07
CA SER A 92 -21.36 -9.54 -11.12
C SER A 92 -21.75 -8.17 -11.72
N VAL A 93 -21.97 -7.17 -10.87
CA VAL A 93 -22.26 -5.79 -11.29
C VAL A 93 -21.10 -5.23 -12.11
N VAL A 94 -19.86 -5.36 -11.63
CA VAL A 94 -18.66 -4.90 -12.34
C VAL A 94 -18.53 -5.59 -13.71
N LYS A 95 -18.77 -6.90 -13.80
CA LYS A 95 -18.77 -7.62 -15.09
C LYS A 95 -19.86 -7.13 -16.04
N LEU A 96 -21.04 -6.79 -15.54
CA LEU A 96 -22.14 -6.23 -16.35
C LEU A 96 -21.76 -4.86 -16.92
N PHE A 97 -21.19 -3.97 -16.09
CA PHE A 97 -20.73 -2.65 -16.53
C PHE A 97 -19.58 -2.71 -17.53
N HIS A 98 -18.63 -3.64 -17.37
CA HIS A 98 -17.53 -3.82 -18.32
C HIS A 98 -17.98 -4.39 -19.67
N LYS A 99 -19.12 -5.11 -19.74
CA LYS A 99 -19.62 -5.71 -20.98
C LYS A 99 -20.40 -4.73 -21.88
N GLY A 100 -20.64 -3.51 -21.43
CA GLY A 100 -21.05 -2.40 -22.30
C GLY A 100 -22.39 -2.60 -23.01
N LYS A 101 -23.50 -2.37 -22.30
CA LYS A 101 -24.72 -1.86 -22.94
C LYS A 101 -25.53 -1.07 -21.90
N LYS A 102 -25.72 0.22 -22.16
CA LYS A 102 -26.39 1.18 -21.25
C LYS A 102 -27.86 0.89 -20.96
N ASP A 103 -28.43 -0.18 -21.54
CA ASP A 103 -29.87 -0.47 -21.55
C ASP A 103 -30.24 -1.91 -21.12
N THR A 104 -29.37 -2.62 -20.42
CA THR A 104 -29.72 -3.97 -19.92
C THR A 104 -30.19 -3.89 -18.47
N ALA A 105 -31.49 -4.07 -18.29
CA ALA A 105 -32.13 -4.14 -16.98
C ALA A 105 -31.45 -5.20 -16.09
N ILE A 106 -31.28 -4.84 -14.81
CA ILE A 106 -30.60 -5.61 -13.75
C ILE A 106 -31.12 -7.06 -13.63
N GLY A 107 -32.32 -7.35 -14.14
CA GLY A 107 -32.93 -8.68 -14.14
C GLY A 107 -32.27 -9.72 -15.05
N GLU A 108 -31.63 -9.35 -16.17
CA GLU A 108 -31.09 -10.35 -17.11
C GLU A 108 -29.78 -11.01 -16.66
N GLY A 109 -29.00 -10.33 -15.80
CA GLY A 109 -27.72 -10.84 -15.31
C GLY A 109 -27.87 -11.98 -14.30
N ILE A 110 -28.95 -11.95 -13.51
CA ILE A 110 -29.21 -12.95 -12.46
C ILE A 110 -29.72 -14.27 -13.07
N LEU A 111 -30.42 -14.22 -14.21
CA LEU A 111 -30.99 -15.40 -14.87
C LEU A 111 -29.98 -16.24 -15.68
N LYS A 112 -28.75 -15.75 -15.92
CA LYS A 112 -27.72 -16.47 -16.71
C LYS A 112 -26.63 -17.14 -15.86
N LEU A 113 -26.73 -17.04 -14.54
CA LEU A 113 -25.78 -17.62 -13.59
C LEU A 113 -26.34 -18.80 -12.78
N GLY A 114 -27.56 -19.26 -13.11
CA GLY A 114 -28.13 -20.53 -12.66
C GLY A 114 -27.89 -21.64 -13.66
#